data_AF-A0A9J6DWD2-F1
#
_entry.id   AF-A0A9J6DWD2-F1
#
_cell.length_a   1.000
_cell.length_b   1.000
_cell.length_c   1.000
_cell.angle_alpha   90.00
_cell.angle_beta   90.00
_cell.angle_gamma   90.00
#
_symmetry.space_group_name_H-M   'P 1'
#
loop_
_entity.id
_entity.type
_entity.pdbx_description
1 polymer ?
#
loop_
_entity_poly.entity_id
_entity_poly.type
_entity_poly.pdbx_seq_one_letter_code
_entity_poly.pdbx_strand_id
1 'polypeptide(L)'
;MPHSAEEILLLARRKDLRRISLDTPDYTDVVLPLRGLKHAIALDYDPVEGRVYWTDDELCLIQRAFLNGTGQEAVVTLEVQHPDGLALDVVARNLYWTDTGTDRIEVARLNGTARKVLIAEGLAEPRAIVLDPPQG
;
A
#
# COMPACT_ATOMS: atom_id res chain seq x y z
N MET A 1 4.41 21.38 -22.84
CA MET A 1 4.95 20.44 -21.83
C MET A 1 3.90 19.36 -21.63
N PRO A 2 4.19 18.06 -21.72
CA PRO A 2 3.15 17.06 -21.46
C PRO A 2 2.85 17.11 -19.97
N HIS A 3 1.61 17.47 -19.64
CA HIS A 3 1.10 17.44 -18.27
C HIS A 3 1.15 15.98 -17.79
N SER A 4 1.80 15.73 -16.66
CA SER A 4 1.51 14.52 -15.90
C SER A 4 0.01 14.51 -15.59
N ALA A 5 -0.63 13.36 -15.63
CA ALA A 5 -2.00 13.24 -15.12
C ALA A 5 -2.06 13.80 -13.69
N GLU A 6 -2.97 14.72 -13.42
CA GLU A 6 -3.25 15.27 -12.09
C GLU A 6 -3.99 14.25 -11.24
N GLU A 7 -4.87 13.45 -11.87
CA GLU A 7 -5.65 12.41 -11.19
C GLU A 7 -5.38 11.02 -11.78
N ILE A 8 -5.04 10.07 -10.91
CA ILE A 8 -4.77 8.68 -11.27
C ILE A 8 -5.60 7.72 -10.41
N LEU A 9 -6.13 6.68 -11.05
CA LEU A 9 -6.66 5.51 -10.37
C LEU A 9 -5.58 4.43 -10.34
N LEU A 10 -5.22 3.96 -9.15
CA LEU A 10 -4.34 2.82 -8.96
C LEU A 10 -5.16 1.55 -8.68
N LEU A 11 -4.76 0.44 -9.28
CA LEU A 11 -5.43 -0.85 -9.17
C LEU A 11 -4.43 -1.93 -8.76
N ALA A 12 -4.80 -2.75 -7.78
CA ALA A 12 -4.16 -4.03 -7.52
C ALA A 12 -4.84 -5.14 -8.31
N ARG A 13 -4.06 -5.90 -9.06
CA ARG A 13 -4.41 -7.24 -9.52
C ARG A 13 -3.45 -8.23 -8.88
N ARG A 14 -3.84 -9.51 -8.85
CA ARG A 14 -3.05 -10.58 -8.24
C ARG A 14 -1.54 -10.52 -8.56
N LYS A 15 -1.16 -10.30 -9.82
CA LYS A 15 0.26 -10.33 -10.25
C LYS A 15 0.82 -9.01 -10.76
N ASP A 16 0.03 -7.93 -10.74
CA ASP A 16 0.48 -6.63 -11.21
C ASP A 16 -0.28 -5.48 -10.52
N LEU A 17 0.37 -4.32 -10.43
CA LEU A 17 -0.30 -3.07 -10.12
C LEU A 17 -0.44 -2.26 -11.40
N ARG A 18 -1.51 -1.49 -11.50
CA ARG A 18 -1.81 -0.67 -12.67
C ARG A 18 -2.17 0.75 -12.30
N ARG A 19 -2.02 1.64 -13.26
CA ARG A 19 -2.52 3.02 -13.19
C ARG A 19 -3.37 3.33 -14.39
N ILE A 20 -4.42 4.09 -14.16
CA ILE A 20 -5.29 4.66 -15.19
C ILE A 20 -5.30 6.17 -14.96
N SER A 21 -5.02 6.93 -16.02
CA SER A 21 -5.18 8.40 -16.02
C SER A 21 -6.68 8.72 -16.02
N LEU A 22 -7.11 9.61 -15.14
CA LEU A 22 -8.50 10.09 -15.11
C LEU A 22 -8.69 11.38 -15.92
N ASP A 23 -7.60 12.05 -16.29
CA ASP A 23 -7.62 13.28 -17.09
C ASP A 23 -7.87 13.05 -18.57
N THR A 24 -7.81 11.79 -19.02
CA THR A 24 -7.91 11.42 -20.43
C THR A 24 -9.07 10.44 -20.63
N PRO A 25 -9.92 10.66 -21.65
CA PRO A 25 -11.15 9.87 -21.84
C PRO A 25 -10.88 8.45 -22.35
N ASP A 26 -9.63 8.15 -22.72
CA ASP A 26 -9.20 6.83 -23.17
C ASP A 26 -8.99 5.85 -22.00
N TYR A 27 -8.90 6.34 -20.76
CA TYR A 27 -8.70 5.54 -19.54
C TYR A 27 -7.66 4.44 -19.73
N THR A 28 -6.55 4.78 -20.39
CA THR A 28 -5.53 3.80 -20.75
C THR A 28 -4.98 3.12 -19.49
N ASP A 29 -5.14 1.80 -19.44
CA ASP A 29 -4.67 0.95 -18.35
C ASP A 29 -3.20 0.59 -18.54
N VAL A 30 -2.33 1.17 -17.69
CA VAL A 30 -0.88 1.01 -17.76
C VAL A 30 -0.39 0.16 -16.59
N VAL A 31 0.25 -0.96 -16.91
CA VAL A 31 0.92 -1.82 -15.91
C VAL A 31 2.16 -1.11 -15.37
N LEU A 32 2.28 -1.03 -14.04
CA LEU A 32 3.48 -0.51 -13.40
C LEU A 32 4.64 -1.51 -13.58
N PRO A 33 5.87 -1.06 -13.88
CA PRO A 33 7.01 -1.94 -14.15
C PRO A 33 7.64 -2.50 -12.86
N LEU A 34 6.82 -3.13 -12.02
CA LEU A 34 7.18 -3.78 -10.77
C LEU A 34 7.51 -5.26 -11.00
N ARG A 35 8.28 -5.85 -10.09
CA ARG A 35 8.73 -7.24 -10.22
C ARG A 35 8.36 -8.07 -9.00
N GLY A 36 8.12 -9.35 -9.22
CA GLY A 36 8.06 -10.34 -8.14
C GLY A 36 6.74 -10.43 -7.38
N LEU A 37 5.71 -9.65 -7.73
CA LEU A 37 4.37 -9.74 -7.13
C LEU A 37 3.81 -11.16 -7.34
N LYS A 38 3.25 -11.73 -6.27
CA LYS A 38 2.64 -13.06 -6.26
C LYS A 38 1.13 -12.94 -6.10
N HIS A 39 0.70 -12.19 -5.09
CA HIS A 39 -0.70 -11.93 -4.82
C HIS A 39 -0.89 -10.60 -4.11
N ALA A 40 -0.92 -9.51 -4.89
CA ALA A 40 -1.20 -8.20 -4.34
C ALA A 40 -2.66 -8.06 -3.90
N ILE A 41 -2.88 -7.55 -2.68
CA ILE A 41 -4.21 -7.40 -2.06
C ILE A 41 -4.61 -5.93 -1.91
N ALA A 42 -3.97 -5.22 -0.99
CA ALA A 42 -4.24 -3.82 -0.71
C ALA A 42 -3.13 -2.94 -1.31
N LEU A 43 -3.48 -1.70 -1.65
CA LEU A 43 -2.52 -0.66 -2.02
C LEU A 43 -2.96 0.69 -1.46
N ASP A 44 -1.99 1.59 -1.31
CA ASP A 44 -2.22 3.00 -1.04
C ASP A 44 -1.05 3.83 -1.59
N TYR A 45 -1.22 5.14 -1.71
CA TYR A 45 -0.28 6.02 -2.40
C TYR A 45 0.13 7.21 -1.53
N ASP A 46 1.44 7.47 -1.51
CA ASP A 46 2.01 8.65 -0.90
C ASP A 46 2.32 9.70 -1.97
N PRO A 47 1.51 10.77 -2.10
CA PRO A 47 1.73 11.83 -3.08
C PRO A 47 2.93 12.73 -2.73
N VAL A 48 3.42 12.71 -1.49
CA VAL A 48 4.55 13.54 -1.06
C VAL A 48 5.86 13.01 -1.63
N GLU A 49 6.10 11.70 -1.56
CA GLU A 49 7.29 11.07 -2.17
C GLU A 49 7.00 10.40 -3.52
N GLY A 50 5.75 10.31 -3.95
CA GLY A 50 5.38 9.68 -5.22
C GLY A 50 5.55 8.15 -5.22
N ARG A 51 5.24 7.50 -4.09
CA ARG A 51 5.44 6.06 -3.89
C ARG A 51 4.12 5.35 -3.69
N VAL A 52 3.94 4.22 -4.38
CA VAL A 52 2.86 3.27 -4.11
C VAL A 52 3.34 2.24 -3.10
N TYR A 53 2.49 1.93 -2.14
CA TYR A 53 2.67 0.87 -1.16
C TYR A 53 1.66 -0.23 -1.45
N TRP A 54 2.05 -1.49 -1.29
CA TRP A 54 1.12 -2.61 -1.46
C TRP A 54 1.46 -3.76 -0.53
N THR A 55 0.45 -4.59 -0.29
CA THR A 55 0.57 -5.82 0.48
C THR A 55 0.57 -7.02 -0.46
N ASP A 56 1.31 -8.07 -0.11
CA ASP A 56 1.33 -9.35 -0.82
C ASP A 56 1.27 -10.50 0.20
N ASP A 57 0.18 -11.27 0.19
CA ASP A 57 -0.09 -12.32 1.19
C ASP A 57 0.64 -13.64 0.87
N GLU A 58 0.89 -13.95 -0.41
CA GLU A 58 1.71 -15.10 -0.80
C GLU A 58 3.18 -14.88 -0.46
N LEU A 59 3.66 -13.63 -0.51
CA LEU A 59 5.00 -13.26 -0.06
C LEU A 59 5.10 -12.99 1.44
N CYS A 60 3.97 -12.71 2.10
CA CYS A 60 3.89 -12.23 3.48
C CYS A 60 4.68 -10.91 3.71
N LEU A 61 4.54 -9.94 2.78
CA LEU A 61 5.30 -8.69 2.81
C LEU A 61 4.42 -7.46 2.59
N ILE A 62 4.91 -6.32 3.06
CA ILE A 62 4.48 -5.00 2.59
C ILE A 62 5.66 -4.35 1.86
N GLN A 63 5.41 -3.86 0.66
CA GLN A 63 6.42 -3.29 -0.22
C GLN A 63 6.04 -1.89 -0.69
N ARG A 64 7.03 -1.16 -1.21
CA ARG A 64 6.81 0.14 -1.86
C ARG A 64 7.72 0.33 -3.06
N ALA A 65 7.32 1.21 -3.97
CA ALA A 65 8.11 1.62 -5.13
C ALA A 65 7.62 2.96 -5.68
N PHE A 66 8.43 3.63 -6.51
CA PHE A 66 7.93 4.70 -7.36
C PHE A 66 7.05 4.12 -8.49
N LEU A 67 6.14 4.92 -9.04
CA LEU A 67 5.25 4.49 -10.15
C LEU A 67 6.02 4.11 -11.43
N ASN A 68 7.28 4.55 -11.59
CA ASN A 68 8.15 4.13 -12.68
C ASN A 68 8.90 2.80 -12.40
N GLY A 69 8.58 2.12 -11.30
CA GLY A 69 9.16 0.85 -10.86
C GLY A 69 10.53 0.93 -10.20
N THR A 70 11.14 2.12 -10.14
CA THR A 70 12.41 2.31 -9.41
C THR A 70 12.17 2.33 -7.90
N GLY A 71 13.23 2.11 -7.11
CA GLY A 71 13.15 2.16 -5.65
C GLY A 71 12.23 1.09 -5.03
N GLN A 72 12.00 -0.02 -5.73
CA GLN A 72 11.22 -1.14 -5.19
C GLN A 72 11.95 -1.80 -4.02
N GLU A 73 11.33 -1.79 -2.85
CA GLU A 73 11.87 -2.37 -1.62
C GLU A 73 10.75 -2.95 -0.73
N ALA A 74 11.09 -3.93 0.10
CA ALA A 74 10.19 -4.41 1.15
C ALA A 74 10.37 -3.58 2.42
N VAL A 75 9.27 -3.13 3.02
CA VAL A 75 9.27 -2.29 4.22
C VAL A 75 8.84 -3.05 5.47
N VAL A 76 8.00 -4.07 5.32
CA VAL A 76 7.66 -4.99 6.42
C VAL A 76 7.85 -6.42 5.92
N THR A 77 8.69 -7.18 6.63
CA THR A 77 9.16 -8.51 6.18
C THR A 77 9.02 -9.64 7.20
N LEU A 78 8.63 -9.31 8.42
CA LEU A 78 8.54 -10.25 9.54
C LEU A 78 7.15 -10.15 10.15
N GLU A 79 6.65 -11.23 10.75
CA GLU A 79 5.38 -11.23 11.49
C GLU A 79 4.22 -10.59 10.72
N VAL A 80 4.14 -10.88 9.42
CA VAL A 80 3.02 -10.56 8.53
C VAL A 80 2.56 -11.88 7.93
N GLN A 81 1.27 -12.09 7.80
CA GLN A 81 0.66 -13.33 7.28
C GLN A 81 -0.36 -13.01 6.19
N HIS A 82 -1.45 -12.32 6.52
CA HIS A 82 -2.51 -11.96 5.58
C HIS A 82 -2.83 -10.47 5.67
N PRO A 83 -1.95 -9.60 5.14
CA PRO A 83 -2.09 -8.15 5.19
C PRO A 83 -3.20 -7.65 4.23
N ASP A 84 -4.45 -7.73 4.68
CA ASP A 84 -5.64 -7.47 3.84
C ASP A 84 -6.03 -5.99 3.73
N GLY A 85 -5.49 -5.14 4.61
CA GLY A 85 -5.76 -3.70 4.65
C GLY A 85 -4.49 -2.88 4.78
N LEU A 86 -4.45 -1.73 4.12
CA LEU A 86 -3.31 -0.81 4.10
C LEU A 86 -3.81 0.64 4.08
N ALA A 87 -3.23 1.51 4.89
CA ALA A 87 -3.48 2.95 4.82
C ALA A 87 -2.23 3.76 5.22
N LEU A 88 -2.01 4.88 4.55
CA LEU A 88 -0.88 5.77 4.81
C LEU A 88 -1.34 7.04 5.52
N ASP A 89 -0.68 7.36 6.63
CA ASP A 89 -0.70 8.71 7.17
C ASP A 89 0.42 9.51 6.50
N VAL A 90 0.05 10.22 5.44
CA VAL A 90 0.97 11.03 4.65
C VAL A 90 1.48 12.27 5.40
N VAL A 91 0.81 12.68 6.48
CA VAL A 91 1.17 13.83 7.32
C VAL A 91 2.20 13.41 8.37
N ALA A 92 1.88 12.41 9.19
CA ALA A 92 2.77 11.92 10.24
C ALA A 92 3.85 10.95 9.71
N ARG A 93 3.76 10.55 8.44
CA ARG A 93 4.69 9.64 7.76
C ARG A 93 4.69 8.24 8.37
N ASN A 94 3.48 7.71 8.56
CA ASN A 94 3.25 6.37 9.11
C ASN A 94 2.50 5.48 8.12
N LEU A 95 2.78 4.18 8.20
CA LEU A 95 2.15 3.09 7.49
C LEU A 95 1.30 2.30 8.48
N TYR A 96 0.02 2.14 8.20
CA TYR A 96 -0.90 1.31 8.97
C TYR A 96 -1.35 0.13 8.13
N TRP A 97 -1.49 -1.02 8.76
CA TRP A 97 -2.04 -2.21 8.10
C TRP A 97 -2.86 -3.04 9.07
N THR A 98 -3.77 -3.81 8.51
CA THR A 98 -4.46 -4.88 9.21
C THR A 98 -3.94 -6.21 8.70
N ASP A 99 -3.94 -7.22 9.56
CA ASP A 99 -3.50 -8.56 9.19
C ASP A 99 -4.48 -9.59 9.76
N THR A 100 -5.19 -10.31 8.89
CA THR A 100 -6.20 -11.32 9.26
C THR A 100 -5.56 -12.63 9.71
N GLY A 101 -4.30 -12.88 9.40
CA GLY A 101 -3.58 -14.06 9.86
C GLY A 101 -2.99 -13.92 11.26
N THR A 102 -2.77 -12.69 11.72
CA THR A 102 -2.30 -12.40 13.08
C THR A 102 -3.35 -11.73 13.97
N ASP A 103 -4.51 -11.37 13.41
CA ASP A 103 -5.58 -10.60 14.05
C ASP A 103 -5.08 -9.31 14.71
N ARG A 104 -4.28 -8.54 13.98
CA ARG A 104 -3.66 -7.30 14.46
C ARG A 104 -3.93 -6.11 13.56
N ILE A 105 -3.94 -4.94 14.19
CA ILE A 105 -3.75 -3.65 13.53
C ILE A 105 -2.44 -3.07 14.04
N GLU A 106 -1.58 -2.69 13.11
CA GLU A 106 -0.22 -2.26 13.40
C GLU A 106 0.14 -0.98 12.67
N VAL A 107 1.18 -0.33 13.17
CA VAL A 107 1.74 0.89 12.60
C VAL A 107 3.26 0.80 12.53
N ALA A 108 3.86 1.39 11.51
CA ALA A 108 5.28 1.66 11.41
C ALA A 108 5.50 3.02 10.75
N ARG A 109 6.74 3.50 10.73
CA ARG A 109 7.12 4.57 9.79
C ARG A 109 7.00 4.07 8.36
N LEU A 110 6.84 4.98 7.40
CA LEU A 110 6.77 4.64 5.97
C LEU A 110 7.97 3.82 5.44
N ASN A 111 9.11 3.88 6.12
CA ASN A 111 10.29 3.07 5.80
C ASN A 111 10.35 1.71 6.55
N GLY A 112 9.29 1.33 7.27
CA GLY A 112 9.22 0.09 8.05
C GLY A 112 9.77 0.16 9.48
N THR A 113 10.42 1.25 9.86
CA THR A 113 11.01 1.38 11.20
C THR A 113 9.98 1.73 12.27
N ALA A 114 10.36 1.58 13.55
CA ALA A 114 9.51 1.92 14.71
C ALA A 114 8.13 1.26 14.67
N ARG A 115 8.09 -0.02 14.26
CA ARG A 115 6.89 -0.84 14.26
C ARG A 115 6.30 -0.96 15.67
N LYS A 116 4.97 -0.89 15.75
CA LYS A 116 4.18 -1.06 16.97
C LYS A 116 2.85 -1.73 16.64
N VAL A 117 2.50 -2.73 17.44
CA VAL A 117 1.14 -3.29 17.47
C VAL A 117 0.22 -2.32 18.21
N LEU A 118 -0.87 -1.91 17.56
CA LEU A 118 -1.85 -0.97 18.13
C LEU A 118 -3.02 -1.70 18.76
N ILE A 119 -3.54 -2.71 18.06
CA ILE A 119 -4.68 -3.51 18.51
C ILE A 119 -4.36 -4.98 18.22
N ALA A 120 -4.53 -5.84 19.22
CA ALA A 120 -4.27 -7.28 19.15
C ALA A 120 -5.31 -8.13 19.90
N GLU A 121 -6.32 -7.50 20.50
CA GLU A 121 -7.35 -8.17 21.27
C GLU A 121 -8.73 -7.73 20.76
N GLY A 122 -9.69 -8.66 20.78
CA GLY A 122 -11.06 -8.39 20.34
C GLY A 122 -11.24 -8.18 18.83
N LEU A 123 -10.21 -8.50 18.04
CA LEU A 123 -10.28 -8.52 16.58
C LEU A 123 -10.62 -9.91 16.08
N ALA A 124 -11.37 -9.97 14.98
CA ALA A 124 -11.64 -11.18 14.23
C ALA A 124 -11.61 -10.82 12.75
N GLU A 125 -10.55 -11.23 12.05
CA GLU A 125 -10.32 -10.95 10.63
C GLU A 125 -10.44 -9.45 10.26
N PRO A 126 -9.59 -8.56 10.81
CA PRO A 126 -9.60 -7.15 10.44
C PRO A 126 -9.17 -6.94 8.98
N ARG A 127 -10.03 -6.34 8.15
CA ARG A 127 -9.78 -6.11 6.71
C ARG A 127 -9.59 -4.63 6.39
N ALA A 128 -10.52 -4.00 5.66
CA ALA A 128 -10.31 -2.64 5.16
C ALA A 128 -10.03 -1.63 6.28
N ILE A 129 -9.07 -0.74 6.04
CA ILE A 129 -8.70 0.37 6.90
C ILE A 129 -8.57 1.64 6.07
N VAL A 130 -9.03 2.76 6.62
CA VAL A 130 -8.81 4.12 6.11
C VAL A 130 -8.48 5.02 7.29
N LEU A 131 -7.81 6.14 7.04
CA LEU A 131 -7.39 7.09 8.06
C LEU A 131 -8.00 8.46 7.79
N ASP A 132 -8.23 9.24 8.84
CA ASP A 132 -8.54 10.67 8.77
C ASP A 132 -7.51 11.48 9.59
N PRO A 133 -6.25 11.58 9.12
CA PRO A 133 -5.17 12.20 9.91
C PRO A 133 -5.47 13.62 10.44
N PRO A 134 -6.19 14.49 9.73
CA PRO A 134 -6.59 15.80 10.26
C PRO A 134 -7.48 15.75 11.50
N GLN A 135 -8.27 14.70 11.70
CA GLN A 135 -9.20 14.55 12.83
C GLN A 135 -8.69 13.59 13.91
N GLY A 136 -7.67 12.79 13.60
CA GLY A 136 -7.14 11.72 14.47
C GLY A 136 -7.93 10.43 14.35
#